data_AF-A0A919W9R1-F1
#
_entry.id   AF-A0A919W9R1-F1
#
_cell.length_a   1.000
_cell.length_b   1.000
_cell.length_c   1.000
_cell.angle_alpha   90.00
_cell.angle_beta   90.00
_cell.angle_gamma   90.00
#
_symmetry.space_group_name_H-M   'P 1'
#
loop_
_entity.id
_entity.type
_entity.pdbx_description
1 polymer ?
#
loop_
_entity_poly.entity_id
_entity_poly.type
_entity_poly.pdbx_seq_one_letter_code
_entity_poly.pdbx_strand_id
1 'polypeptide(L)'
;MTPFLEHGDRRFQFLAYHDAIRHDGPALELAEVVDGEVGPALVTVLFSVADADDTEILLTNSGLPLPIVTAFLEGALLEQHRLGEQMPPERKSQN
;
A
#
# COMPACT_ATOMS: atom_id res chain seq x y z
N MET A 1 -2.43 1.61 -14.72
CA MET A 1 -2.82 2.93 -14.21
C MET A 1 -2.79 2.84 -12.70
N THR A 2 -2.01 3.68 -12.01
CA THR A 2 -2.10 3.82 -10.55
C THR A 2 -3.45 4.45 -10.19
N PRO A 3 -4.21 3.87 -9.24
CA PRO A 3 -5.50 4.43 -8.86
C PRO A 3 -5.32 5.78 -8.17
N PHE A 4 -6.31 6.66 -8.37
CA PHE A 4 -6.43 7.94 -7.67
C PHE A 4 -7.69 7.92 -6.80
N LEU A 5 -7.65 8.61 -5.66
CA LEU A 5 -8.82 8.91 -4.84
C LEU A 5 -9.04 10.41 -4.79
N GLU A 6 -10.30 10.84 -4.80
CA GLU A 6 -10.66 12.25 -4.66
C GLU A 6 -11.57 12.42 -3.45
N HIS A 7 -11.34 13.47 -2.67
CA HIS A 7 -12.20 13.83 -1.55
C HIS A 7 -12.24 15.35 -1.37
N GLY A 8 -13.35 15.96 -1.78
CA GLY A 8 -13.44 17.41 -1.93
C GLY A 8 -12.45 17.88 -2.99
N ASP A 9 -11.65 18.90 -2.67
CA ASP A 9 -10.62 19.45 -3.57
C ASP A 9 -9.27 18.70 -3.50
N ARG A 10 -9.20 17.62 -2.70
CA ARG A 10 -7.96 16.86 -2.47
C ARG A 10 -7.92 15.64 -3.37
N ARG A 11 -6.76 15.37 -3.96
CA ARG A 11 -6.49 14.18 -4.77
C ARG A 11 -5.37 13.37 -4.14
N PHE A 12 -5.52 12.06 -4.11
CA PHE A 12 -4.54 11.12 -3.57
C PHE A 12 -4.18 10.08 -4.60
N GLN A 13 -2.94 9.59 -4.55
CA GLN A 13 -2.41 8.60 -5.46
C GLN A 13 -1.88 7.41 -4.67
N PHE A 14 -2.16 6.21 -5.19
CA PHE A 14 -1.53 4.99 -4.73
C PHE A 14 -0.19 4.80 -5.43
N LEU A 15 0.82 4.44 -4.66
CA LEU A 15 2.16 4.14 -5.15
C LEU A 15 2.54 2.73 -4.69
N ALA A 16 2.58 1.78 -5.62
CA ALA A 16 3.02 0.43 -5.35
C ALA A 16 4.52 0.31 -5.62
N TYR A 17 5.28 -0.17 -4.63
CA TYR A 17 6.70 -0.43 -4.76
C TYR A 17 6.94 -1.92 -4.57
N HIS A 18 7.47 -2.58 -5.60
CA HIS A 18 7.75 -4.01 -5.57
C HIS A 18 9.21 -4.33 -5.21
N ASP A 19 10.09 -3.31 -5.17
CA ASP A 19 11.50 -3.39 -4.74
C ASP A 19 11.90 -2.09 -4.00
N ALA A 20 11.19 -1.75 -2.92
CA ALA A 20 11.60 -0.61 -2.10
C ALA A 20 12.86 -0.97 -1.30
N ILE A 21 14.03 -0.48 -1.74
CA ILE A 21 15.33 -0.59 -1.04
C ILE A 21 15.25 -0.18 0.44
N ARG A 22 14.24 0.61 0.83
CA ARG A 22 14.02 1.04 2.22
C ARG A 22 13.29 0.04 3.12
N HIS A 23 12.60 -0.96 2.56
CA HIS A 23 11.63 -1.75 3.32
C HIS A 23 11.76 -3.28 3.14
N ASP A 24 12.77 -3.76 2.40
CA ASP A 24 13.03 -5.20 2.20
C ASP A 24 11.78 -6.01 1.78
N GLY A 25 10.89 -5.43 0.96
CA GLY A 25 9.66 -6.07 0.54
C GLY A 25 8.72 -5.19 -0.27
N PRO A 26 7.59 -5.76 -0.73
CA PRO A 26 6.54 -5.03 -1.40
C PRO A 26 5.83 -4.08 -0.44
N ALA A 27 5.56 -2.87 -0.91
CA ALA A 27 4.88 -1.82 -0.15
C ALA A 27 3.84 -1.11 -1.01
N LEU A 28 2.81 -0.58 -0.35
CA LEU A 28 1.81 0.30 -0.94
C LEU A 28 1.75 1.59 -0.13
N GLU A 29 1.87 2.72 -0.81
CA GLU A 29 1.82 4.04 -0.19
C GLU A 29 0.65 4.87 -0.70
N LEU A 30 0.12 5.71 0.19
CA LEU A 30 -0.83 6.77 -0.14
C LEU A 30 -0.12 8.12 -0.04
N ALA A 31 -0.11 8.88 -1.12
CA ALA A 31 0.38 10.25 -1.12
C ALA A 31 -0.71 11.20 -1.62
N GLU A 32 -0.68 12.44 -1.16
CA GLU A 32 -1.53 13.51 -1.70
C GLU A 32 -0.86 14.13 -2.93
N VAL A 33 -1.65 14.43 -3.95
CA VAL A 33 -1.22 15.13 -5.16
C VAL A 33 -1.57 16.60 -4.98
N VAL A 34 -0.55 17.45 -4.96
CA VAL A 34 -0.68 18.90 -4.80
C VAL A 34 -0.06 19.56 -6.03
N ASP A 35 -0.81 20.39 -6.73
CA ASP A 35 -0.39 21.07 -7.96
C ASP A 35 0.15 20.13 -9.05
N GLY A 36 -0.35 18.89 -9.09
CA GLY A 36 0.06 17.87 -10.05
C GLY A 36 1.29 17.06 -9.65
N GLU A 37 1.93 17.40 -8.53
CA GLU A 37 3.09 16.71 -7.98
C GLU A 37 2.69 15.76 -6.85
N VAL A 38 3.38 14.62 -6.77
CA VAL A 38 3.16 13.62 -5.71
C VAL A 38 3.91 14.06 -4.46
N GLY A 39 3.17 14.31 -3.38
CA GLY A 39 3.71 14.67 -2.08
C GLY A 39 4.35 13.49 -1.33
N PRO A 40 4.76 13.69 -0.07
CA PRO A 40 5.27 12.61 0.76
C PRO A 40 4.18 11.57 1.10
N ALA A 41 4.62 10.34 1.40
CA ALA A 41 3.73 9.29 1.86
C ALA A 41 3.03 9.68 3.17
N LEU A 42 1.70 9.62 3.15
CA LEU A 42 0.80 9.88 4.28
C LEU A 42 0.41 8.58 5.00
N VAL A 43 0.42 7.47 4.26
CA VAL A 43 0.25 6.11 4.78
C VAL A 43 1.16 5.19 4.00
N THR A 44 1.79 4.24 4.69
CA THR A 44 2.57 3.17 4.09
C THR A 44 2.07 1.84 4.65
N VAL A 45 1.78 0.88 3.77
CA VAL A 45 1.51 -0.52 4.11
C VAL A 45 2.70 -1.34 3.62
N LEU A 46 3.32 -2.08 4.53
CA LEU A 46 4.37 -3.02 4.23
C LEU A 46 3.78 -4.44 4.22
N PHE A 47 3.95 -5.15 3.12
CA PHE A 47 3.49 -6.52 2.99
C PHE A 47 4.63 -7.46 3.37
N SER A 48 4.42 -8.33 4.36
CA SER A 48 5.37 -9.38 4.66
C SER A 48 5.48 -10.38 3.50
N VAL A 49 6.71 -10.68 3.10
CA VAL A 49 7.05 -11.69 2.07
C VAL A 49 7.47 -13.03 2.68
N ALA A 50 7.62 -13.09 4.00
CA ALA A 50 7.90 -14.31 4.75
C ALA A 50 6.58 -14.87 5.28
N ASP A 51 6.53 -16.17 5.62
CA ASP A 51 5.37 -16.91 6.17
C ASP A 51 4.75 -16.34 7.47
N ALA A 52 5.09 -15.11 7.85
CA ALA A 52 4.40 -14.32 8.86
C ALA A 52 3.24 -13.55 8.21
N ASP A 53 2.03 -13.80 8.69
CA ASP A 53 0.78 -13.07 8.38
C ASP A 53 0.80 -11.58 8.82
N ASP A 54 1.97 -11.03 9.12
CA ASP A 54 2.12 -9.71 9.71
C ASP A 54 2.19 -8.64 8.60
N THR A 55 1.08 -7.92 8.41
CA THR A 55 1.05 -6.69 7.63
C THR A 55 1.26 -5.51 8.56
N GLU A 56 2.27 -4.68 8.27
CA GLU A 56 2.54 -3.48 9.04
C GLU A 56 1.94 -2.24 8.35
N ILE A 57 1.24 -1.41 9.13
CA ILE A 57 0.65 -0.16 8.64
C ILE A 57 1.30 1.00 9.40
N LEU A 58 1.99 1.85 8.66
CA LEU A 58 2.54 3.10 9.16
C LEU A 58 1.65 4.27 8.73
N LEU A 59 1.01 4.92 9.70
CA LEU A 59 0.21 6.12 9.48
C LEU A 59 1.05 7.36 9.87
N THR A 60 1.46 8.15 8.89
CA THR A 60 2.25 9.38 9.15
C THR A 60 1.36 10.62 9.28
N ASN A 61 0.09 10.54 8.85
CA ASN A 61 -0.88 11.63 8.97
C ASN A 61 -2.24 11.15 9.51
N SER A 62 -2.61 11.60 10.72
CA SER A 62 -3.89 11.27 11.37
C SER A 62 -5.07 12.16 10.94
N GLY A 63 -4.83 13.17 10.09
CA GLY A 63 -5.86 14.09 9.59
C GLY A 63 -6.49 13.66 8.26
N LEU A 64 -6.26 12.42 7.83
CA LEU A 64 -6.83 11.88 6.60
C LEU A 64 -8.34 11.66 6.74
N PRO A 65 -9.15 12.02 5.72
CA PRO A 65 -10.56 11.70 5.72
C PRO A 65 -10.77 10.20 5.80
N LEU A 66 -11.67 9.74 6.68
CA LEU A 66 -11.94 8.31 6.86
C LEU A 66 -12.26 7.58 5.53
N PRO A 67 -13.05 8.13 4.59
CA PRO A 67 -13.29 7.47 3.31
C PRO A 67 -12.02 7.22 2.48
N ILE A 68 -11.04 8.12 2.56
CA ILE A 68 -9.75 7.97 1.87
C ILE A 68 -8.94 6.85 2.50
N VAL A 69 -8.89 6.80 3.83
CA VAL A 69 -8.19 5.74 4.56
C VAL A 69 -8.84 4.37 4.26
N THR A 70 -10.17 4.29 4.30
CA THR A 70 -10.90 3.05 3.99
C THR A 70 -10.61 2.56 2.57
N ALA A 71 -10.76 3.43 1.56
CA ALA A 71 -10.49 3.06 0.17
C ALA A 71 -9.03 2.64 -0.05
N PHE A 72 -8.09 3.29 0.65
CA PHE A 72 -6.69 2.91 0.60
C PHE A 72 -6.44 1.52 1.19
N LEU A 73 -7.00 1.22 2.37
CA LEU A 73 -6.87 -0.10 3.00
C LEU A 73 -7.53 -1.22 2.19
N GLU A 74 -8.67 -0.95 1.54
CA GLU A 74 -9.29 -1.89 0.59
C GLU A 74 -8.37 -2.18 -0.60
N GLY A 75 -7.72 -1.14 -1.14
CA GLY A 75 -6.70 -1.31 -2.18
C GLY A 75 -5.49 -2.11 -1.71
N ALA A 76 -5.06 -1.92 -0.46
CA ALA A 76 -3.97 -2.70 0.13
C ALA A 76 -4.31 -4.19 0.25
N LEU A 77 -5.54 -4.54 0.64
CA LEU A 77 -5.99 -5.93 0.70
C LEU A 77 -6.00 -6.60 -0.68
N LEU A 78 -6.44 -5.88 -1.71
CA LEU A 78 -6.41 -6.38 -3.09
C LEU A 78 -4.96 -6.60 -3.58
N GLU A 79 -4.06 -5.67 -3.25
CA GLU A 79 -2.65 -5.79 -3.61
C GLU A 79 -1.98 -6.96 -2.88
N GLN A 80 -2.28 -7.17 -1.60
CA GLN A 80 -1.82 -8.34 -0.84
C GLN A 80 -2.29 -9.65 -1.47
N HIS A 81 -3.56 -9.73 -1.87
CA HIS A 81 -4.09 -10.92 -2.56
C HIS A 81 -3.35 -11.17 -3.89
N ARG A 82 -3.15 -10.12 -4.69
CA ARG A 82 -2.41 -10.19 -5.96
C ARG A 82 -0.97 -10.68 -5.75
N LEU A 83 -0.29 -10.22 -4.70
CA LEU A 83 1.06 -10.66 -4.36
C LEU A 83 1.08 -12.14 -3.93
N GLY A 84 0.09 -12.58 -3.14
CA GLY A 84 -0.07 -13.97 -2.75
C GLY A 84 -0.35 -14.93 -3.92
N GLU A 85 -1.13 -14.50 -4.92
CA GLU A 85 -1.39 -15.28 -6.15
C GLU A 85 -0.16 -15.38 -7.06
N GLN A 86 0.76 -14.42 -6.98
CA GLN A 86 1.99 -14.39 -7.80
C GLN A 86 3.13 -15.22 -7.20
N MET A 87 3.03 -15.65 -5.94
CA MET A 87 3.96 -16.60 -5.35
C MET A 87 3.58 -18.04 -5.77
N PRO A 88 4.47 -18.80 -6.44
CA PRO A 88 4.17 -20.18 -6.81
C PRO A 88 3.96 -21.04 -5.54
N PRO A 89 3.16 -22.12 -5.60
CA PRO A 89 2.84 -22.98 -4.44
C PRO A 89 4.03 -23.76 -3.82
N GLU A 90 5.27 -23.49 -4.22
CA GLU A 90 6.47 -24.26 -3.83
C GLU A 90 7.19 -23.76 -2.57
N ARG A 91 6.46 -23.23 -1.59
CA ARG A 91 6.94 -23.17 -0.19
C ARG A 91 5.93 -23.68 0.84
N LYS A 92 4.87 -24.37 0.41
CA LYS A 92 3.96 -25.06 1.34
C LYS A 92 4.44 -26.45 1.76
N SER A 93 5.67 -26.84 1.41
CA SER A 93 6.23 -28.14 1.77
C SER A 93 7.63 -27.96 2.34
N GLN A 94 7.71 -27.91 3.67
CA GLN A 94 8.74 -28.50 4.55
C GLN A 94 8.93 -27.66 5.81
N ASN A 95 8.11 -27.92 6.84
CA ASN A 95 8.64 -28.44 8.11
C ASN A 95 7.54 -29.12 8.93
#